data_AF-A0A7C4G294-F1
#
_entry.id   AF-A0A7C4G294-F1
#
_cell.length_a   1.000
_cell.length_b   1.000
_cell.length_c   1.000
_cell.angle_alpha   90.00
_cell.angle_beta   90.00
_cell.angle_gamma   90.00
#
_symmetry.space_group_name_H-M   'P 1'
#
loop_
_entity.id
_entity.type
_entity.pdbx_description
1 polymer ?
#
loop_
_entity_poly.entity_id
_entity_poly.type
_entity_poly.pdbx_seq_one_letter_code
_entity_poly.pdbx_strand_id
1 'polypeptide(L)'
;MAAPELWARLADHSLLRLTLPVEHGGWGLSLEEYLPILELVAQSHGSARMVVHVHNGLWRLLDRYGSAPQKARYLSGWASGDTRMAFALTE
;
A
#
# COMPACT_ATOMS: atom_id res chain seq x y z
N MET A 1 0.58 6.79 14.88
CA MET A 1 0.02 6.49 13.53
C MET A 1 0.11 7.76 12.68
N ALA A 2 0.26 7.64 11.36
CA ALA A 2 0.20 8.79 10.47
C ALA A 2 -1.13 9.55 10.60
N ALA A 3 -1.10 10.88 10.43
CA ALA A 3 -2.28 11.73 10.52
C ALA A 3 -3.35 11.28 9.51
N PRO A 4 -4.66 11.29 9.86
CA PRO A 4 -5.74 10.88 8.97
C PRO A 4 -5.70 11.56 7.59
N GLU A 5 -5.32 12.84 7.55
CA GLU A 5 -5.23 13.66 6.34
C GLU A 5 -4.12 13.17 5.40
N LEU A 6 -3.06 12.56 5.93
CA LEU A 6 -1.99 11.99 5.11
C LEU A 6 -2.50 10.81 4.29
N TRP A 7 -3.32 9.94 4.90
CA TRP A 7 -3.88 8.78 4.21
C TRP A 7 -4.76 9.19 3.03
N ALA A 8 -5.64 10.16 3.24
CA ALA A 8 -6.50 10.70 2.19
C ALA A 8 -5.65 11.25 1.03
N ARG A 9 -4.66 12.10 1.32
CA ARG A 9 -3.78 12.66 0.28
C ARG A 9 -3.01 11.59 -0.49
N LEU A 10 -2.48 10.56 0.19
CA LEU A 10 -1.77 9.47 -0.48
C LEU A 10 -2.72 8.65 -1.37
N ALA A 11 -3.96 8.42 -0.95
CA ALA A 11 -4.97 7.74 -1.74
C ALA A 11 -5.40 8.56 -2.97
N ASP A 12 -5.63 9.87 -2.80
CA ASP A 12 -6.00 10.81 -3.88
C ASP A 12 -4.94 10.86 -4.98
N HIS A 13 -3.66 10.79 -4.60
CA HIS A 13 -2.54 10.70 -5.54
C HIS A 13 -2.20 9.27 -5.99
N SER A 14 -3.04 8.28 -5.64
CA SER A 14 -2.86 6.86 -5.97
C SER A 14 -1.55 6.22 -5.48
N LEU A 15 -0.88 6.84 -4.52
CA LEU A 15 0.40 6.36 -3.98
C LEU A 15 0.25 5.11 -3.11
N LEU A 16 -0.97 4.74 -2.72
CA LEU A 16 -1.24 3.52 -1.95
C LEU A 16 -1.41 2.27 -2.84
N ARG A 17 -1.53 2.41 -4.16
CA ARG A 17 -1.95 1.28 -5.03
C ARG A 17 -1.06 1.07 -6.25
N LEU A 18 0.18 1.54 -6.17
CA LEU A 18 1.14 1.51 -7.26
C LEU A 18 1.48 0.07 -7.68
N THR A 19 1.80 -0.80 -6.73
CA THR A 19 2.21 -2.19 -7.03
C THR A 19 1.08 -3.20 -6.90
N LEU A 20 -0.07 -2.79 -6.35
CA LEU A 20 -1.22 -3.67 -6.19
C LEU A 20 -1.67 -4.15 -7.59
N PRO A 21 -2.02 -5.44 -7.77
CA PRO A 21 -2.46 -5.95 -9.05
C PRO A 21 -3.72 -5.24 -9.57
N VAL A 22 -3.87 -5.19 -10.89
CA VAL A 22 -4.96 -4.47 -11.56
C VAL A 22 -6.32 -5.06 -11.20
N GLU A 23 -6.41 -6.37 -11.03
CA GLU A 23 -7.62 -7.07 -10.59
C GLU A 23 -8.10 -6.66 -9.19
N HIS A 24 -7.21 -6.10 -8.37
CA HIS A 24 -7.53 -5.55 -7.05
C HIS A 24 -7.62 -4.01 -7.06
N GLY A 25 -7.62 -3.38 -8.24
CA GLY A 25 -7.81 -1.94 -8.43
C GLY A 25 -6.54 -1.10 -8.32
N GLY A 26 -5.36 -1.72 -8.44
CA GLY A 26 -4.06 -1.05 -8.46
C GLY A 26 -3.51 -0.79 -9.87
N TRP A 27 -2.28 -0.25 -9.91
CA TRP A 27 -1.57 0.07 -11.14
C TRP A 27 -0.66 -1.07 -11.64
N GLY A 28 -0.44 -2.11 -10.83
CA GLY A 28 0.35 -3.27 -11.21
C GLY A 28 1.83 -2.99 -11.51
N LEU A 29 2.38 -1.88 -11.00
CA LEU A 29 3.77 -1.51 -11.25
C LEU A 29 4.72 -2.58 -10.72
N SER A 30 5.72 -2.91 -11.53
CA SER A 30 6.88 -3.69 -11.12
C SER A 30 7.69 -2.96 -10.04
N LEU A 31 8.59 -3.69 -9.38
CA LEU A 31 9.48 -3.08 -8.39
C LEU A 31 10.38 -2.00 -9.04
N GLU A 32 10.85 -2.23 -10.27
CA GLU A 32 11.71 -1.30 -11.01
C GLU A 32 11.00 0.02 -11.34
N GLU A 33 9.71 -0.04 -11.67
CA GLU A 33 8.88 1.16 -11.93
C GLU A 33 8.50 1.88 -10.62
N TYR A 34 8.29 1.14 -9.54
CA TYR A 34 7.85 1.66 -8.25
C TYR A 34 8.98 2.32 -7.44
N LEU A 35 10.20 1.77 -7.47
CA LEU A 35 11.31 2.25 -6.62
C LEU A 35 11.66 3.73 -6.84
N PRO A 36 11.74 4.26 -8.08
CA PRO A 36 11.98 5.70 -8.30
C PRO A 36 10.88 6.59 -7.71
N ILE A 37 9.61 6.15 -7.73
CA ILE A 37 8.50 6.88 -7.10
C ILE A 37 8.71 6.91 -5.58
N LEU A 38 9.07 5.76 -4.98
CA LEU A 38 9.34 5.69 -3.55
C LEU A 38 10.52 6.58 -3.13
N GLU A 39 11.56 6.68 -3.97
CA GLU A 39 12.71 7.58 -3.76
C GLU A 39 12.27 9.05 -3.74
N LEU A 40 11.42 9.48 -4.68
CA LEU A 40 10.86 10.83 -4.68
C LEU A 40 10.01 11.10 -3.42
N VAL A 41 9.17 10.16 -3.01
CA VAL A 41 8.41 10.27 -1.76
C VAL A 41 9.36 10.34 -0.55
N ALA A 42 10.50 9.65 -0.59
CA ALA A 42 11.50 9.66 0.47
C ALA A 42 12.17 11.03 0.69
N GLN A 43 12.15 11.92 -0.30
CA GLN A 43 12.63 13.30 -0.15
C GLN A 43 11.72 14.17 0.73
N SER A 44 10.52 13.68 1.05
CA SER A 44 9.57 14.31 1.97
C SER A 44 9.77 13.82 3.41
N HIS A 45 8.70 13.82 4.22
CA HIS A 45 8.77 13.31 5.57
C HIS A 45 8.79 11.77 5.59
N GLY A 46 9.66 11.17 6.41
CA GLY A 46 9.86 9.73 6.48
C GLY A 46 8.60 8.93 6.77
N SER A 47 7.63 9.49 7.50
CA SER A 47 6.33 8.85 7.75
C SER A 47 5.52 8.62 6.48
N ALA A 48 5.52 9.55 5.53
CA ALA A 48 4.82 9.40 4.25
C ALA A 48 5.45 8.29 3.42
N ARG A 49 6.79 8.29 3.32
CA ARG A 49 7.56 7.22 2.69
C ARG A 49 7.28 5.86 3.30
N MET A 50 7.23 5.75 4.63
CA MET A 50 6.91 4.49 5.32
C MET A 50 5.51 3.97 4.97
N VAL A 51 4.49 4.85 4.95
CA VAL A 51 3.13 4.46 4.58
C VAL A 51 3.09 3.93 3.14
N VAL A 52 3.63 4.69 2.18
CA VAL A 52 3.70 4.28 0.77
C VAL A 52 4.43 2.95 0.63
N HIS A 53 5.54 2.76 1.34
CA HIS A 53 6.32 1.53 1.31
C HIS A 53 5.55 0.31 1.79
N VAL A 54 4.97 0.38 2.98
CA VAL A 54 4.28 -0.77 3.59
C VAL A 54 3.04 -1.13 2.75
N HIS A 55 2.28 -0.14 2.31
CA HIS A 55 1.03 -0.38 1.58
C HIS A 55 1.27 -1.01 0.18
N ASN A 56 2.39 -0.70 -0.47
CA ASN A 56 2.80 -1.30 -1.74
C ASN A 56 3.59 -2.62 -1.60
N GLY A 57 3.71 -3.15 -0.38
CA GLY A 57 4.41 -4.41 -0.11
C GLY A 57 3.51 -5.45 0.55
N LEU A 58 2.76 -5.04 1.58
CA LEU A 58 2.15 -5.96 2.53
C LEU A 58 0.98 -6.78 1.96
N TRP A 59 0.28 -6.27 0.94
CA TRP A 59 -0.79 -7.00 0.26
C TRP A 59 -0.34 -8.34 -0.30
N ARG A 60 0.95 -8.49 -0.66
CA ARG A 60 1.51 -9.72 -1.26
C ARG A 60 1.37 -10.92 -0.33
N LEU A 61 1.46 -10.72 0.98
CA LEU A 61 1.26 -11.80 1.95
C LEU A 61 -0.19 -12.27 1.94
N LEU A 62 -1.13 -11.33 1.93
CA LEU A 62 -2.56 -11.64 1.88
C LEU A 62 -2.95 -12.28 0.55
N ASP A 63 -2.41 -11.82 -0.57
CA ASP A 63 -2.67 -12.44 -1.86
C ASP A 63 -1.99 -13.81 -1.97
N ARG A 64 -0.80 -14.02 -1.42
CA ARG A 64 -0.14 -15.32 -1.48
C ARG A 64 -0.75 -16.37 -0.55
N TYR A 65 -1.14 -15.97 0.66
CA TYR A 65 -1.48 -16.91 1.74
C TYR A 65 -2.90 -16.77 2.27
N GLY A 66 -3.63 -15.70 1.91
CA GLY A 66 -5.00 -15.48 2.35
C GLY A 66 -5.99 -16.42 1.65
N SER A 67 -7.00 -16.87 2.39
CA SER A 67 -8.16 -17.55 1.82
C SER A 67 -8.98 -16.61 0.94
N ALA A 68 -9.81 -17.14 0.04
CA ALA A 68 -10.66 -16.33 -0.82
C ALA A 68 -11.54 -15.32 -0.04
N PRO A 69 -12.18 -15.69 1.09
CA PRO A 69 -12.90 -14.72 1.93
C PRO A 69 -12.00 -13.63 2.54
N GLN A 70 -10.77 -13.96 2.95
CA GLN A 70 -9.82 -12.98 3.49
C GLN A 70 -9.39 -11.99 2.42
N LYS A 71 -9.02 -12.48 1.23
CA LYS A 71 -8.68 -11.62 0.09
C LYS A 71 -9.82 -10.68 -0.27
N ALA A 72 -11.03 -11.21 -0.43
CA ALA A 72 -12.22 -10.41 -0.76
C ALA A 72 -12.49 -9.31 0.30
N ARG A 73 -12.36 -9.65 1.58
CA ARG A 73 -12.58 -8.70 2.68
C ARG A 73 -11.52 -7.61 2.75
N TYR A 74 -10.24 -7.97 2.63
CA TYR A 74 -9.16 -7.04 2.97
C TYR A 74 -8.54 -6.35 1.74
N LEU A 75 -8.54 -6.98 0.56
CA LEU A 75 -8.02 -6.35 -0.67
C LEU A 75 -8.99 -5.33 -1.27
N SER A 76 -10.30 -5.49 -1.08
CA SER A 76 -11.32 -4.59 -1.63
C SER A 76 -11.16 -3.12 -1.19
N GLY A 77 -10.76 -2.89 0.07
CA GLY A 77 -10.44 -1.56 0.60
C GLY A 77 -8.95 -1.17 0.52
N TRP A 78 -8.11 -2.00 -0.11
CA TRP A 78 -6.67 -1.75 -0.14
C TRP A 78 -6.33 -0.56 -1.04
N ALA A 79 -6.90 -0.52 -2.25
CA ALA A 79 -6.60 0.50 -3.23
C ALA A 79 -6.97 1.93 -2.78
N SER A 80 -8.07 2.08 -2.03
CA SER A 80 -8.54 3.35 -1.46
C SER A 80 -7.85 3.73 -0.14
N GLY A 81 -7.15 2.80 0.51
CA GLY A 81 -6.57 3.01 1.84
C GLY A 81 -7.57 2.93 2.99
N ASP A 82 -8.79 2.43 2.73
CA ASP A 82 -9.80 2.15 3.76
C ASP A 82 -9.37 0.96 4.62
N THR A 83 -8.77 -0.05 3.99
CA THR A 83 -8.08 -1.13 4.70
C THR A 83 -6.66 -0.69 5.00
N ARG A 84 -6.30 -0.68 6.29
CA ARG A 84 -4.94 -0.39 6.76
C ARG A 84 -4.44 -1.58 7.57
N MET A 85 -3.31 -2.14 7.18
CA MET A 85 -2.67 -3.25 7.88
C MET A 85 -1.25 -2.89 8.29
N ALA A 86 -0.80 -3.49 9.39
CA ALA A 86 0.57 -3.36 9.88
C ALA A 86 1.19 -4.76 9.96
N PHE A 87 2.51 -4.82 9.80
CA PHE A 87 3.27 -6.05 10.01
C PHE A 87 3.86 -6.05 11.42
N ALA A 88 3.22 -6.78 12.33
CA ALA A 88 3.63 -6.89 13.72
C ALA A 88 4.62 -8.06 13.88
N LEU A 89 5.91 -7.80 13.57
CA LEU A 89 6.97 -8.80 13.60
C LEU A 89 8.03 -8.55 14.68
N THR A 90 8.57 -7.35 14.76
CA THR A 90 9.68 -7.02 15.69
C THR A 90 9.19 -6.85 17.12
N GLU A 91 9.98 -7.33 18.09
CA GLU A 91 9.77 -7.25 19.54
C GLU A 91 10.66 -6.20 20.21
#